data_AF-A0A530JSW3-F1
#
_entry.id   AF-A0A530JSW3-F1
#
_cell.length_a   1.000
_cell.length_b   1.000
_cell.length_c   1.000
_cell.angle_alpha   90.00
_cell.angle_beta   90.00
_cell.angle_gamma   90.00
#
_symmetry.space_group_name_H-M   'P 1'
#
loop_
_entity.id
_entity.type
_entity.pdbx_description
1 polymer ?
#
loop_
_entity_poly.entity_id
_entity_poly.type
_entity_poly.pdbx_seq_one_letter_code
_entity_poly.pdbx_strand_id
1 'polypeptide(L)' 'ANAELDKNGGFVDEFVICRNAGEVMMAPRENVDLMDVSPKQMVSVAAALIPFLENDDANRALMGSNMQRQA' A
#
# COMPACT_ATOMS: atom_id res chain seq x y z
N ALA A 1 1.56 -4.95 -2.21
CA ALA A 1 2.48 -5.74 -3.05
C ALA A 1 3.45 -4.80 -3.73
N ASN A 2 4.57 -4.46 -3.07
CA ASN A 2 5.45 -3.38 -3.56
C ASN A 2 6.94 -3.74 -3.54
N ALA A 3 7.36 -4.73 -2.74
CA ALA A 3 8.73 -5.20 -2.75
C ALA A 3 9.01 -6.03 -4.01
N GLU A 4 10.19 -5.86 -4.60
CA GLU A 4 10.60 -6.58 -5.79
C GLU A 4 10.87 -8.06 -5.45
N LEU A 5 10.31 -8.96 -6.28
CA LEU A 5 10.44 -10.40 -6.11
C LEU A 5 11.32 -10.99 -7.22
N ASP A 6 12.10 -11.99 -6.87
CA ASP A 6 12.85 -12.79 -7.81
C ASP A 6 11.94 -13.78 -8.56
N LYS A 7 12.53 -14.54 -9.50
CA LYS A 7 11.80 -15.52 -10.32
C LYS A 7 11.22 -16.70 -9.52
N ASN A 8 11.71 -16.91 -8.30
CA ASN A 8 11.26 -17.96 -7.40
C ASN A 8 10.24 -17.44 -6.37
N GLY A 9 9.88 -16.16 -6.44
CA GLY A 9 8.93 -15.52 -5.52
C GLY A 9 9.54 -15.08 -4.19
N GLY A 10 10.86 -15.09 -4.06
CA GLY A 10 11.57 -14.54 -2.90
C GLY A 10 11.81 -13.04 -3.05
N PHE A 11 12.03 -12.32 -1.94
CA PHE A 11 12.43 -10.90 -2.00
C PHE A 11 13.86 -10.76 -2.56
N VAL A 12 14.03 -9.81 -3.50
CA VAL A 12 15.34 -9.47 -4.10
C VAL A 12 16.24 -8.79 -3.07
N ASP A 13 15.68 -7.87 -2.29
CA ASP A 13 16.40 -7.12 -1.26
C ASP A 13 16.59 -7.94 0.03
N GLU A 14 17.76 -7.80 0.66
CA GLU A 14 18.07 -8.45 1.95
C GLU A 14 17.22 -7.89 3.10
N PHE A 15 16.93 -6.58 3.05
CA PHE A 15 16.05 -5.90 4.00
C PHE A 15 14.85 -5.31 3.28
N VAL A 16 13.67 -5.51 3.86
CA VAL A 16 12.40 -5.06 3.31
C VAL A 16 11.64 -4.22 4.33
N ILE A 17 10.98 -3.16 3.85
CA ILE A 17 10.08 -2.34 4.66
C ILE A 17 8.84 -3.18 4.95
N CYS A 18 8.56 -3.40 6.23
CA CYS A 18 7.38 -4.12 6.69
C CYS A 18 6.67 -3.38 7.82
N ARG A 19 5.52 -3.92 8.23
CA ARG A 19 4.77 -3.42 9.38
C ARG A 19 4.69 -4.51 10.45
N ASN A 20 5.16 -4.19 11.66
CA ASN A 20 5.03 -5.07 12.82
C ASN A 20 4.37 -4.29 13.96
N ALA A 21 3.30 -4.85 14.55
CA ALA A 21 2.54 -4.20 15.62
C ALA A 21 2.11 -2.74 15.34
N GLY A 22 1.87 -2.40 14.07
CA GLY A 22 1.48 -1.05 13.64
C GLY A 22 2.66 -0.11 13.30
N GLU A 23 3.88 -0.48 13.66
CA GLU A 23 5.09 0.29 13.35
C GLU A 23 5.67 -0.10 11.99
N VAL A 24 6.13 0.90 11.26
CA VAL A 24 6.85 0.70 9.98
C VAL A 24 8.33 0.58 10.30
N MET A 25 8.94 -0.54 9.88
CA MET A 25 10.34 -0.84 10.16
C MET A 25 10.99 -1.58 8.98
N MET A 26 12.33 -1.60 8.98
CA MET A 26 13.11 -2.47 8.10
C MET A 26 13.37 -3.79 8.82
N ALA A 27 13.11 -4.91 8.15
CA ALA A 27 13.41 -6.24 8.67
C ALA A 27 14.16 -7.07 7.61
N PRO A 28 15.02 -8.01 8.03
CA PRO A 28 15.55 -9.02 7.13
C PRO A 28 14.40 -9.78 6.44
N ARG A 29 14.56 -10.06 5.15
CA ARG A 29 13.52 -10.75 4.35
C ARG A 29 13.11 -12.11 4.91
N GLU A 30 13.99 -12.77 5.66
CA GLU A 30 13.73 -14.07 6.29
C GLU A 30 12.71 -13.98 7.45
N ASN A 31 12.54 -12.78 8.00
CA ASN A 31 11.60 -12.50 9.09
C ASN A 31 10.25 -11.97 8.59
N VAL A 32 10.01 -11.96 7.27
CA VAL A 32 8.75 -11.48 6.69
C VAL A 32 7.81 -12.65 6.42
N ASP A 33 6.72 -12.71 7.19
CA ASP A 33 5.74 -13.79 7.07
C ASP A 33 4.70 -13.56 5.96
N LEU A 34 4.36 -12.30 5.70
CA LEU A 34 3.22 -11.92 4.87
C LEU A 34 3.55 -10.72 3.99
N MET A 35 2.87 -10.64 2.83
CA MET A 35 2.93 -9.52 1.90
C MET A 35 1.53 -9.07 1.50
N ASP A 36 1.33 -7.76 1.48
CA ASP A 36 0.11 -7.12 1.00
C ASP A 36 -0.25 -7.57 -0.41
N VAL A 37 -1.52 -7.95 -0.65
CA VAL A 37 -1.97 -8.43 -1.97
C VAL A 37 -2.04 -7.28 -2.98
N SER A 38 -2.39 -6.07 -2.54
CA SER A 38 -2.54 -4.91 -3.42
C SER A 38 -2.25 -3.60 -2.69
N PRO A 39 -1.60 -2.61 -3.33
CA PRO A 39 -1.48 -1.26 -2.78
C PRO A 39 -2.83 -0.61 -2.44
N LYS A 40 -3.91 -1.03 -3.13
CA LYS A 40 -5.26 -0.50 -2.93
C LYS A 40 -5.99 -1.10 -1.72
N GLN A 41 -5.44 -2.09 -1.04
CA GLN A 41 -6.13 -2.78 0.06
C GLN A 41 -6.44 -1.87 1.26
N MET A 42 -5.70 -0.75 1.40
CA MET A 42 -5.86 0.21 2.49
C MET A 42 -6.89 1.31 2.17
N VAL A 43 -7.34 1.42 0.93
CA VAL A 43 -8.26 2.48 0.49
C VAL A 43 -9.63 1.92 0.14
N SER A 44 -10.67 2.72 0.39
CA SER A 44 -12.05 2.35 0.03
C SER A 44 -12.23 2.34 -1.49
N VAL A 45 -13.31 1.71 -1.97
CA VAL A 45 -13.63 1.66 -3.41
C VAL A 45 -13.74 3.06 -4.01
N ALA A 46 -14.37 4.01 -3.31
CA ALA A 46 -14.51 5.39 -3.79
C ALA A 46 -13.16 6.10 -3.94
N ALA A 47 -12.30 6.02 -2.92
CA ALA A 47 -10.96 6.60 -2.99
C ALA A 47 -10.10 5.92 -4.06
N ALA A 48 -10.25 4.61 -4.25
CA ALA A 48 -9.51 3.84 -5.26
C ALA A 48 -9.84 4.20 -6.72
N LEU A 49 -10.93 4.95 -6.96
CA LEU A 49 -11.34 5.47 -8.27
C LEU A 49 -10.75 6.86 -8.57
N ILE A 50 -10.12 7.52 -7.59
CA ILE A 50 -9.43 8.79 -7.80
C ILE A 50 -8.09 8.50 -8.51
N PRO A 51 -7.88 8.96 -9.76
CA PRO A 51 -6.61 8.76 -10.44
C PRO A 51 -5.51 9.60 -9.77
N PHE A 52 -4.28 9.07 -9.76
CA PHE A 52 -3.11 9.75 -9.19
C PHE A 52 -3.23 10.10 -7.70
N LEU A 53 -4.02 9.33 -6.95
CA LEU A 53 -4.30 9.52 -5.51
C LEU A 53 -3.03 9.66 -4.65
N GLU A 54 -1.94 9.01 -5.05
CA GLU A 54 -0.62 9.10 -4.40
C GLU A 54 0.00 10.51 -4.45
N ASN A 55 -0.50 11.38 -5.32
CA ASN A 55 -0.09 12.78 -5.45
C ASN A 55 -1.07 13.75 -4.74
N ASP A 56 -2.12 13.20 -4.13
CA ASP A 56 -3.17 13.94 -3.43
C ASP A 56 -2.97 13.91 -1.93
N ASP A 57 -3.23 15.05 -1.28
CA ASP A 57 -3.30 15.10 0.18
C ASP A 57 -4.59 14.41 0.67
N ALA A 58 -4.56 13.91 1.90
CA ALA A 58 -5.66 13.13 2.46
C ALA A 58 -7.00 13.90 2.51
N ASN A 59 -6.98 15.22 2.70
CA ASN A 59 -8.20 16.03 2.74
C ASN A 59 -8.82 16.17 1.36
N ARG A 60 -8.00 16.35 0.31
CA ARG A 60 -8.45 16.39 -1.08
C ARG A 60 -9.05 15.05 -1.51
N ALA A 61 -8.39 13.95 -1.16
CA ALA A 61 -8.90 12.60 -1.40
C ALA A 61 -10.25 12.34 -0.71
N LEU A 62 -10.41 12.79 0.54
CA LEU A 62 -11.64 12.68 1.31
C LEU A 62 -12.77 13.49 0.67
N MET A 63 -12.50 14.75 0.31
CA MET A 63 -13.48 15.61 -0.35
C MET A 63 -13.88 15.03 -1.71
N GLY A 64 -12.93 14.62 -2.54
CA GLY A 64 -13.19 14.01 -3.85
C GLY A 64 -14.05 12.74 -3.74
N SER A 65 -13.75 11.88 -2.77
CA SER A 65 -14.54 10.66 -2.52
C SER A 65 -15.98 10.97 -2.12
N ASN A 66 -16.20 12.01 -1.31
CA ASN A 66 -17.54 12.41 -0.89
C ASN A 66 -18.33 13.11 -2.00
N MET A 67 -17.66 13.92 -2.83
CA MET A 67 -18.28 14.56 -4.00
C MET A 67 -18.75 13.51 -5.02
N GLN A 68 -17.96 12.46 -5.28
CA GLN A 68 -18.37 11.38 -6.17
C GLN A 68 -19.65 10.66 -5.71
N ARG A 69 -19.92 10.61 -4.41
CA ARG A 69 -21.15 9.98 -3.87
C ARG A 69 -22.41 10.84 -4.04
N GLN A 70 -22.25 12.12 -4.34
CA GLN A 70 -23.34 13.09 -4.45
C GLN A 70 -23.67 13.45 -5.91
N ALA A 71 -22.89 12.93 -6.87
CA ALA A 71 -23.13 13.07 -8.29
C ALA A 71 -24.21 12.11 -8.79
#